data_AF-A0A432FMY3-F1
#
_entry.id   AF-A0A432FMY3-F1
#
_cell.length_a   1.000
_cell.length_b   1.000
_cell.length_c   1.000
_cell.angle_alpha   90.00
_cell.angle_beta   90.00
_cell.angle_gamma   90.00
#
_symmetry.space_group_name_H-M   'P 1'
#
loop_
_entity.id
_entity.type
_entity.pdbx_description
1 polymer ?
#
loop_
_entity_poly.entity_id
_entity_poly.type
_entity_poly.pdbx_seq_one_letter_code
_entity_poly.pdbx_strand_id
1 'polypeptide(L)'
;MIRERFVSFIVVAVLGLPGMAHTGTITTPQIVAQTTSAALSCMRWMPIGACFWLHCSWHGCSVRTSIKVGHYNPDLVVSTYNELGGNPWAEIRAILGLAQKTAANGLLGALLPVPIDSAGNRTEGTSARDHKNLVYRETDVIGHPLSTLSGIVAGVGLLCPSQTTSFFPYFQSGLDALSWRQEVPEIFYPASLIPGLREVGTWPLQTWGGVYPRTGWTTQPEEPKAAALNAQRAGDIVTRTGQPHVYVPVTGSSGSMKVWPPGPLMEKDRTTGTWQMLLPKPESTCNVFGTNDLASLTGWGGGRVDPEGDYAWNLWRPYKCCQRRGQWFLFSIDWMSYPP
;
A
#
# COMPACT_ATOMS: atom_id res chain seq x y z
N MET A 1 21.52 -51.53 47.04
CA MET A 1 20.96 -52.05 45.77
C MET A 1 19.89 -51.06 45.31
N ILE A 2 20.30 -49.98 44.64
CA ILE A 2 19.42 -48.92 44.14
C ILE A 2 19.62 -48.90 42.63
N ARG A 3 18.53 -49.12 41.88
CA ARG A 3 18.52 -49.22 40.42
C ARG A 3 17.77 -48.00 39.89
N GLU A 4 18.50 -46.93 39.59
CA GLU A 4 17.93 -45.77 38.91
C GLU A 4 17.85 -46.03 37.40
N ARG A 5 16.65 -45.81 36.86
CA ARG A 5 16.35 -45.91 35.43
C ARG A 5 16.63 -44.55 34.78
N PHE A 6 17.65 -44.49 33.92
CA PHE A 6 17.81 -43.36 33.01
C PHE A 6 16.84 -43.50 31.83
N VAL A 7 15.88 -42.59 31.73
CA VAL A 7 15.04 -42.40 30.54
C VAL A 7 15.64 -41.23 29.75
N SER A 8 16.24 -41.51 28.59
CA SER A 8 16.70 -40.47 27.66
C SER A 8 15.51 -39.81 26.99
N PHE A 9 15.29 -38.52 27.26
CA PHE A 9 14.43 -37.66 26.45
C PHE A 9 15.20 -37.14 25.25
N ILE A 10 14.82 -37.58 24.04
CA ILE A 10 15.28 -36.97 22.78
C ILE A 10 14.43 -35.73 22.54
N VAL A 11 15.04 -34.54 22.65
CA VAL A 11 14.44 -33.28 22.21
C VAL A 11 14.71 -33.14 20.71
N VAL A 12 13.67 -33.26 19.89
CA VAL A 12 13.74 -32.95 18.45
C VAL A 12 13.60 -31.44 18.29
N ALA A 13 14.71 -30.76 18.01
CA ALA A 13 14.70 -29.37 17.59
C ALA A 13 14.15 -29.27 16.16
N VAL A 14 12.90 -28.81 16.02
CA VAL A 14 12.34 -28.44 14.71
C VAL A 14 12.99 -27.12 14.29
N LEU A 15 14.04 -27.21 13.49
CA LEU A 15 14.58 -26.06 12.75
C LEU A 15 13.53 -25.62 11.72
N GLY A 16 12.78 -24.58 12.06
CA GLY A 16 11.93 -23.89 11.09
C GLY A 16 12.80 -23.33 9.97
N LEU A 17 12.61 -23.84 8.75
CA LEU A 17 13.21 -23.28 7.55
C LEU A 17 12.85 -21.78 7.48
N PRO A 18 13.82 -20.86 7.40
CA PRO A 18 13.49 -19.47 7.13
C PRO A 18 12.78 -19.40 5.78
N GLY A 19 11.59 -18.80 5.76
CA GLY A 19 10.85 -18.57 4.52
C GLY A 19 11.76 -17.90 3.50
N MET A 20 11.83 -18.46 2.29
CA MET A 20 12.67 -17.94 1.21
C MET A 20 12.32 -16.47 0.98
N ALA A 21 13.25 -15.55 1.28
CA ALA A 21 13.17 -14.19 0.79
C ALA A 21 13.23 -14.26 -0.74
N HIS A 22 12.24 -13.68 -1.43
CA HIS A 22 12.35 -13.48 -2.87
C HIS A 22 13.21 -12.25 -3.10
N THR A 23 14.26 -12.42 -3.90
CA THR A 23 15.22 -11.36 -4.26
C THR A 23 14.64 -10.49 -5.37
N GLY A 24 14.59 -9.16 -5.15
CA GLY A 24 14.59 -8.08 -6.15
C GLY A 24 13.43 -7.99 -7.17
N THR A 25 12.63 -9.04 -7.36
CA THR A 25 11.61 -9.04 -8.41
C THR A 25 10.39 -9.86 -8.01
N ILE A 26 9.22 -9.34 -8.37
CA ILE A 26 7.93 -9.97 -8.21
C ILE A 26 7.17 -9.98 -9.54
N THR A 27 6.43 -11.05 -9.79
CA THR A 27 5.61 -11.24 -10.99
C THR A 27 4.13 -11.11 -10.66
N THR A 28 3.29 -10.85 -11.65
CA THR A 28 1.83 -10.78 -11.47
C THR A 28 1.26 -12.03 -10.81
N PRO A 29 1.62 -13.27 -11.23
CA PRO A 29 1.13 -14.48 -10.57
C PRO A 29 1.54 -14.55 -9.09
N GLN A 30 2.75 -14.09 -8.73
CA GLN A 30 3.19 -14.04 -7.33
C GLN A 30 2.39 -13.02 -6.53
N ILE A 31 2.14 -11.81 -7.08
CA ILE A 31 1.26 -10.81 -6.45
C ILE A 31 -0.11 -11.44 -6.20
N VAL A 32 -0.76 -12.00 -7.22
CA VAL A 32 -2.08 -12.63 -7.08
C VAL A 32 -2.07 -13.75 -6.04
N ALA A 33 -1.05 -14.60 -6.03
CA ALA A 33 -0.93 -15.70 -5.07
C ALA A 33 -0.74 -15.21 -3.63
N GLN A 34 0.10 -14.19 -3.42
CA GLN A 34 0.34 -13.59 -2.11
C GLN A 34 -0.86 -12.79 -1.60
N THR A 35 -1.55 -12.05 -2.47
CA THR A 35 -2.82 -11.37 -2.15
C THR A 35 -3.88 -12.40 -1.75
N THR A 36 -3.95 -13.51 -2.49
CA THR A 36 -4.88 -14.61 -2.21
C THR A 36 -4.61 -15.27 -0.86
N SER A 37 -3.35 -15.54 -0.53
CA SER A 37 -3.00 -16.16 0.76
C SER A 37 -3.30 -15.27 1.96
N ALA A 38 -3.27 -13.94 1.78
CA ALA A 38 -3.65 -12.96 2.80
C ALA A 38 -5.13 -12.56 2.77
N ALA A 39 -5.91 -13.01 1.78
CA ALA A 39 -7.26 -12.50 1.54
C ALA A 39 -8.17 -12.66 2.76
N LEU A 40 -8.10 -13.80 3.48
CA LEU A 40 -8.93 -14.03 4.66
C LEU A 40 -8.62 -13.07 5.82
N SER A 41 -7.35 -12.72 6.03
CA SER A 41 -6.93 -11.85 7.14
C SER A 41 -7.07 -10.37 6.82
N CYS A 42 -6.91 -10.00 5.55
CA CYS A 42 -6.89 -8.63 5.07
C CYS A 42 -8.25 -8.13 4.61
N MET A 43 -9.05 -8.96 3.92
CA MET A 43 -10.36 -8.56 3.40
C MET A 43 -11.33 -8.19 4.52
N ARG A 44 -11.30 -8.89 5.66
CA ARG A 44 -12.15 -8.61 6.83
C ARG A 44 -13.62 -8.35 6.45
N TRP A 45 -14.21 -9.30 5.72
CA TRP A 45 -15.57 -9.17 5.23
C TRP A 45 -16.59 -9.25 6.35
N MET A 46 -17.55 -8.31 6.37
CA MET A 46 -18.56 -8.19 7.42
C MET A 46 -19.92 -7.73 6.85
N PRO A 47 -21.05 -8.30 7.31
CA PRO A 47 -22.38 -7.75 7.07
C PRO A 47 -22.65 -6.60 8.04
N ILE A 48 -22.69 -5.36 7.57
CA ILE A 48 -22.67 -4.16 8.43
C ILE A 48 -24.02 -3.45 8.52
N GLY A 49 -24.95 -3.73 7.60
CA GLY A 49 -26.16 -2.93 7.46
C GLY A 49 -27.14 -3.45 6.42
N ALA A 50 -28.18 -2.66 6.14
CA ALA A 50 -29.13 -2.89 5.07
C ALA A 50 -29.38 -1.62 4.26
N CYS A 51 -29.64 -1.80 2.97
CA CYS A 51 -30.03 -0.74 2.04
C CYS A 51 -31.46 -0.93 1.58
N PHE A 52 -32.20 0.18 1.50
CA PHE A 52 -33.59 0.22 1.07
C PHE A 52 -33.68 0.90 -0.29
N TRP A 53 -34.39 0.26 -1.21
CA TRP A 53 -34.52 0.67 -2.60
C TRP A 53 -35.99 0.75 -2.98
N LEU A 54 -36.37 1.75 -3.76
CA LEU A 54 -37.69 1.80 -4.37
C LEU A 54 -37.65 1.05 -5.70
N HIS A 55 -38.46 0.01 -5.81
CA HIS A 55 -38.68 -0.73 -7.04
C HIS A 55 -40.11 -0.49 -7.55
N CYS A 56 -40.27 0.30 -8.59
CA CYS A 56 -41.56 0.52 -9.25
C CYS A 56 -41.70 -0.34 -10.50
N SER A 57 -42.86 -0.96 -10.67
CA SER A 57 -43.32 -1.60 -11.90
C SER A 57 -44.62 -0.92 -12.35
N TRP A 58 -45.19 -1.38 -13.46
CA TRP A 58 -46.45 -0.84 -13.97
C TRP A 58 -47.66 -1.07 -13.04
N HIS A 59 -47.56 -1.96 -12.05
CA HIS A 59 -48.62 -2.23 -11.07
C HIS A 59 -48.44 -1.51 -9.72
N GLY A 60 -47.36 -0.75 -9.55
CA GLY A 60 -47.07 -0.04 -8.30
C GLY A 60 -45.62 -0.14 -7.84
N CYS A 61 -45.35 0.48 -6.70
CA CYS A 61 -44.02 0.59 -6.12
C CYS A 61 -43.89 -0.23 -4.84
N SER A 62 -42.77 -0.94 -4.70
CA SER A 62 -42.43 -1.73 -3.52
C SER A 62 -41.04 -1.37 -3.01
N VAL A 63 -40.86 -1.35 -1.69
CA VAL A 63 -39.53 -1.19 -1.09
C VAL A 63 -38.83 -2.56 -1.11
N ARG A 64 -37.63 -2.60 -1.66
CA ARG A 64 -36.75 -3.77 -1.71
C ARG A 64 -35.54 -3.54 -0.83
N THR A 65 -35.16 -4.55 -0.06
CA THR A 65 -34.01 -4.48 0.84
C THR A 65 -32.86 -5.30 0.28
N SER A 66 -31.63 -4.80 0.42
CA SER A 66 -30.40 -5.59 0.21
C SER A 66 -29.46 -5.46 1.40
N ILE A 67 -28.63 -6.48 1.59
CA ILE A 67 -27.59 -6.45 2.60
C ILE A 67 -26.50 -5.42 2.23
N LYS A 68 -26.05 -4.67 3.23
CA LYS A 68 -24.88 -3.80 3.17
C LYS A 68 -23.70 -4.54 3.77
N VAL A 69 -22.62 -4.61 3.01
CA VAL A 69 -21.39 -5.29 3.41
C VAL A 69 -20.27 -4.28 3.51
N GLY A 70 -19.32 -4.55 4.40
CA GLY A 70 -18.06 -3.85 4.51
C GLY A 70 -16.91 -4.84 4.37
N HIS A 71 -15.93 -4.53 3.54
CA HIS A 71 -14.67 -5.28 3.46
C HIS A 71 -13.56 -4.42 2.85
N TYR A 72 -12.33 -4.89 2.95
CA TYR A 72 -11.17 -4.28 2.33
C TYR A 72 -10.93 -4.90 0.95
N ASN A 73 -10.59 -4.05 -0.03
CA ASN A 73 -10.14 -4.46 -1.36
C ASN A 73 -8.65 -4.18 -1.53
N PRO A 74 -7.87 -5.07 -2.18
CA PRO A 74 -6.52 -4.77 -2.58
C PRO A 74 -6.58 -3.86 -3.80
N ASP A 75 -6.59 -2.55 -3.58
CA ASP A 75 -6.85 -1.58 -4.65
C ASP A 75 -5.60 -1.34 -5.51
N LEU A 76 -4.44 -1.28 -4.86
CA LEU A 76 -3.20 -0.84 -5.48
C LEU A 76 -2.04 -1.76 -5.07
N VAL A 77 -1.09 -1.94 -5.99
CA VAL A 77 0.27 -2.39 -5.70
C VAL A 77 1.17 -1.17 -5.74
N VAL A 78 1.89 -0.93 -4.65
CA VAL A 78 2.84 0.17 -4.53
C VAL A 78 4.24 -0.42 -4.48
N SER A 79 5.07 -0.06 -5.45
CA SER A 79 6.46 -0.51 -5.55
C SER A 79 7.39 0.65 -5.22
N THR A 80 8.43 0.40 -4.43
CA THR A 80 9.48 1.39 -4.15
C THR A 80 10.84 0.80 -4.43
N TYR A 81 11.69 1.52 -5.14
CA TYR A 81 12.93 0.99 -5.72
C TYR A 81 13.96 2.10 -5.92
N ASN A 82 15.21 1.73 -6.17
CA ASN A 82 16.32 2.67 -6.16
C ASN A 82 16.51 3.42 -7.48
N GLU A 83 16.46 2.70 -8.61
CA GLU A 83 16.83 3.25 -9.91
C GLU A 83 15.61 3.53 -10.79
N LEU A 84 15.60 4.67 -11.49
CA LEU A 84 14.50 5.01 -12.39
C LEU A 84 14.24 3.89 -13.40
N GLY A 85 12.97 3.47 -13.55
CA GLY A 85 12.58 2.36 -14.42
C GLY A 85 13.00 0.97 -13.90
N GLY A 86 13.48 0.88 -12.66
CA GLY A 86 13.87 -0.36 -11.97
C GLY A 86 12.75 -1.03 -11.18
N ASN A 87 11.47 -0.78 -11.49
CA ASN A 87 10.34 -1.30 -10.71
C ASN A 87 10.46 -2.82 -10.45
N PRO A 88 10.32 -3.32 -9.21
CA PRO A 88 10.47 -4.75 -8.91
C PRO A 88 9.37 -5.61 -9.52
N TRP A 89 8.23 -5.03 -9.92
CA TRP A 89 7.19 -5.75 -10.63
C TRP A 89 7.60 -5.94 -12.10
N ALA A 90 8.01 -7.16 -12.45
CA ALA A 90 8.64 -7.50 -13.72
C ALA A 90 7.85 -7.02 -14.96
N GLU A 91 6.55 -7.27 -15.00
CA GLU A 91 5.70 -6.90 -16.14
C GLU A 91 5.55 -5.38 -16.27
N ILE A 92 5.41 -4.68 -15.14
CA ILE A 92 5.32 -3.22 -15.13
C ILE A 92 6.66 -2.59 -15.51
N ARG A 93 7.78 -3.12 -15.02
CA ARG A 93 9.13 -2.72 -15.43
C ARG A 93 9.33 -2.84 -16.94
N ALA A 94 8.90 -3.95 -17.53
CA ALA A 94 9.03 -4.18 -18.97
C ALA A 94 8.21 -3.20 -19.82
N ILE A 95 7.03 -2.79 -19.34
CA ILE A 95 6.11 -1.92 -20.10
C ILE A 95 6.43 -0.44 -19.86
N LEU A 96 6.63 -0.04 -18.61
CA LEU A 96 6.71 1.37 -18.20
C LEU A 96 8.14 1.84 -17.97
N GLY A 97 9.11 0.96 -17.74
CA GLY A 97 10.46 1.35 -17.35
C GLY A 97 11.17 2.21 -18.40
N LEU A 98 11.08 1.85 -19.68
CA LEU A 98 11.64 2.66 -20.77
C LEU A 98 10.90 3.99 -20.92
N ALA A 99 9.57 3.97 -20.86
CA ALA A 99 8.76 5.18 -20.98
C ALA A 99 9.07 6.18 -19.85
N GLN A 100 9.24 5.70 -18.62
CA GLN A 100 9.66 6.51 -17.47
C GLN A 100 11.04 7.14 -17.71
N LYS A 101 12.03 6.34 -18.11
CA LYS A 101 13.39 6.85 -18.40
C LYS A 101 13.35 7.93 -19.48
N THR A 102 12.66 7.68 -20.59
CA THR A 102 12.56 8.66 -21.69
C THR A 102 11.82 9.92 -21.28
N ALA A 103 10.68 9.81 -20.60
CA ALA A 103 9.88 10.95 -20.18
C ALA A 103 10.59 11.79 -19.11
N ALA A 104 11.23 11.16 -18.12
CA ALA A 104 12.05 11.85 -17.15
C ALA A 104 13.21 12.58 -17.85
N ASN A 105 13.93 11.91 -18.77
CA ASN A 105 15.01 12.52 -19.55
C ASN A 105 14.55 13.73 -20.37
N GLY A 106 13.38 13.67 -21.00
CA GLY A 106 12.84 14.78 -21.76
C GLY A 106 12.39 15.96 -20.89
N LEU A 107 11.62 15.69 -19.84
CA LEU A 107 11.03 16.72 -18.98
C LEU A 107 12.05 17.36 -18.04
N LEU A 108 12.88 16.54 -17.36
CA LEU A 108 13.92 17.06 -16.47
C LEU A 108 15.11 17.59 -17.24
N GLY A 109 15.52 16.96 -18.34
CA GLY A 109 16.62 17.50 -19.17
C GLY A 109 16.33 18.89 -19.73
N ALA A 110 15.05 19.25 -19.89
CA ALA A 110 14.62 20.60 -20.29
C ALA A 110 14.45 21.58 -19.11
N LEU A 111 14.17 21.10 -17.89
CA LEU A 111 13.86 21.93 -16.73
C LEU A 111 15.01 22.06 -15.71
N LEU A 112 15.89 21.06 -15.60
CA LEU A 112 16.97 20.96 -14.62
C LEU A 112 18.22 20.28 -15.23
N PRO A 113 19.42 20.89 -15.16
CA PRO A 113 20.65 20.33 -15.73
C PRO A 113 21.27 19.20 -14.89
N VAL A 114 20.47 18.43 -14.14
CA VAL A 114 20.95 17.39 -13.23
C VAL A 114 20.80 16.01 -13.89
N PRO A 115 21.84 15.15 -13.90
CA PRO A 115 21.74 13.80 -14.42
C PRO A 115 20.67 13.00 -13.65
N ILE A 116 19.79 12.32 -14.36
CA ILE A 116 18.59 11.69 -13.79
C ILE A 116 18.92 10.42 -13.01
N ASP A 117 20.05 9.80 -13.34
CA ASP A 117 20.66 8.69 -12.61
C ASP A 117 21.45 9.14 -11.37
N SER A 118 21.50 10.44 -11.05
CA SER A 118 22.33 10.98 -9.96
C SER A 118 21.65 10.97 -8.58
N ALA A 119 20.34 10.70 -8.50
CA ALA A 119 19.64 10.48 -7.23
C ALA A 119 19.80 9.03 -6.75
N GLY A 120 21.04 8.55 -6.67
CA GLY A 120 21.34 7.18 -6.23
C GLY A 120 20.79 6.87 -4.83
N ASN A 121 20.72 5.57 -4.50
CA ASN A 121 20.14 5.01 -3.27
C ASN A 121 20.55 5.76 -1.98
N ARG A 122 21.77 6.32 -1.91
CA ARG A 122 22.26 7.07 -0.74
C ARG A 122 23.15 8.23 -1.16
N THR A 123 22.83 9.45 -0.70
CA THR A 123 23.57 10.67 -1.09
C THR A 123 24.38 11.30 0.03
N GLU A 124 24.20 10.90 1.29
CA GLU A 124 24.95 11.46 2.40
C GLU A 124 26.08 10.52 2.84
N GLY A 125 27.30 11.06 2.94
CA GLY A 125 28.50 10.37 3.42
C GLY A 125 29.65 10.36 2.41
N THR A 126 30.69 11.14 2.71
CA THR A 126 31.93 11.26 1.91
C THR A 126 32.95 10.18 2.27
N SER A 127 32.80 9.55 3.44
CA SER A 127 33.70 8.53 3.95
C SER A 127 32.99 7.20 4.19
N ALA A 128 33.74 6.08 4.19
CA ALA A 128 33.22 4.75 4.51
C ALA A 128 32.70 4.60 5.95
N ARG A 129 32.87 5.63 6.80
CA ARG A 129 32.44 5.66 8.21
C ARG A 129 31.27 6.61 8.47
N ASP A 130 30.76 7.29 7.45
CA ASP A 130 29.65 8.23 7.62
C ASP A 130 28.32 7.46 7.72
N HIS A 131 27.47 7.86 8.65
CA HIS A 131 26.12 7.32 8.78
C HIS A 131 25.26 7.81 7.62
N LYS A 132 24.97 6.91 6.67
CA LYS A 132 24.17 7.22 5.48
C LYS A 132 22.69 7.02 5.77
N ASN A 133 22.06 8.03 6.37
CA ASN A 133 20.65 7.96 6.79
C ASN A 133 19.69 8.59 5.78
N LEU A 134 20.18 9.39 4.84
CA LEU A 134 19.39 9.94 3.75
C LEU A 134 19.34 8.95 2.58
N VAL A 135 18.12 8.51 2.26
CA VAL A 135 17.83 7.51 1.22
C VAL A 135 16.84 8.11 0.23
N TYR A 136 17.10 7.91 -1.06
CA TYR A 136 16.16 8.25 -2.13
C TYR A 136 15.54 7.00 -2.71
N ARG A 137 14.24 7.04 -2.99
CA ARG A 137 13.55 5.99 -3.75
C ARG A 137 12.58 6.54 -4.77
N GLU A 138 12.56 5.87 -5.91
CA GLU A 138 11.45 5.92 -6.85
C GLU A 138 10.26 5.13 -6.31
N THR A 139 9.05 5.51 -6.71
CA THR A 139 7.82 4.89 -6.28
C THR A 139 6.76 4.93 -7.36
N ASP A 140 6.19 3.77 -7.65
CA ASP A 140 5.08 3.62 -8.57
C ASP A 140 3.85 3.08 -7.84
N VAL A 141 2.68 3.59 -8.21
CA VAL A 141 1.38 3.14 -7.70
C VAL A 141 0.55 2.65 -8.87
N ILE A 142 0.32 1.34 -8.90
CA ILE A 142 -0.35 0.66 -10.00
C ILE A 142 -1.61 -0.01 -9.48
N GLY A 143 -2.69 0.04 -10.26
CA GLY A 143 -3.91 -0.70 -9.98
C GLY A 143 -3.65 -2.19 -9.82
N HIS A 144 -4.15 -2.77 -8.73
CA HIS A 144 -3.92 -4.17 -8.40
C HIS A 144 -4.43 -5.11 -9.51
N PRO A 145 -3.70 -6.20 -9.83
CA PRO A 145 -4.09 -7.09 -10.94
C PRO A 145 -5.48 -7.73 -10.75
N LEU A 146 -5.88 -7.95 -9.50
CA LEU A 146 -7.23 -8.38 -9.14
C LEU A 146 -8.22 -7.21 -9.17
N SER A 147 -9.14 -7.22 -10.13
CA SER A 147 -10.26 -6.28 -10.19
C SER A 147 -11.40 -6.63 -9.23
N THR A 148 -11.43 -7.86 -8.72
CA THR A 148 -12.42 -8.36 -7.75
C THR A 148 -11.86 -9.57 -7.00
N LEU A 149 -12.30 -9.75 -5.75
CA LEU A 149 -11.94 -10.91 -4.91
C LEU A 149 -12.90 -12.11 -5.10
N SER A 150 -13.91 -11.98 -5.96
CA SER A 150 -15.01 -12.96 -6.12
C SER A 150 -14.57 -14.35 -6.59
N GLY A 151 -13.43 -14.46 -7.27
CA GLY A 151 -12.88 -15.74 -7.73
C GLY A 151 -11.91 -16.40 -6.74
N ILE A 152 -11.57 -15.72 -5.64
CA ILE A 152 -10.44 -16.09 -4.77
C ILE A 152 -10.89 -16.66 -3.44
N VAL A 153 -11.96 -16.11 -2.87
CA VAL A 153 -12.50 -16.62 -1.62
C VAL A 153 -13.84 -17.29 -1.90
N ALA A 154 -13.85 -18.62 -1.97
CA ALA A 154 -15.06 -19.38 -2.18
C ALA A 154 -16.05 -19.12 -1.03
N GLY A 155 -17.32 -18.87 -1.37
CA GLY A 155 -18.39 -18.67 -0.40
C GLY A 155 -18.48 -17.26 0.23
N VAL A 156 -17.64 -16.30 -0.18
CA VAL A 156 -17.88 -14.90 0.20
C VAL A 156 -19.11 -14.36 -0.52
N GLY A 157 -19.93 -13.62 0.22
CA GLY A 157 -21.16 -13.03 -0.30
C GLY A 157 -20.90 -11.87 -1.27
N LEU A 158 -21.76 -10.86 -1.19
CA LEU A 158 -21.60 -9.63 -1.97
C LEU A 158 -20.20 -9.01 -1.75
N LEU A 159 -19.53 -8.62 -2.83
CA LEU A 159 -18.28 -7.86 -2.81
C LEU A 159 -18.45 -6.53 -3.52
N CYS A 160 -17.81 -5.51 -2.96
CA CYS A 160 -17.78 -4.15 -3.43
C CYS A 160 -16.77 -4.03 -4.58
N PRO A 161 -17.16 -3.40 -5.70
CA PRO A 161 -16.21 -3.12 -6.76
C PRO A 161 -15.16 -2.12 -6.27
N SER A 162 -13.90 -2.34 -6.66
CA SER A 162 -12.81 -1.39 -6.43
C SER A 162 -13.01 -0.12 -7.26
N GLN A 163 -12.44 1.00 -6.80
CA GLN A 163 -12.31 2.22 -7.61
C GLN A 163 -11.09 2.21 -8.54
N THR A 164 -10.25 1.18 -8.45
CA THR A 164 -9.04 1.05 -9.26
C THR A 164 -9.25 0.18 -10.49
N THR A 165 -8.56 0.54 -11.56
CA THR A 165 -8.47 -0.25 -12.79
C THR A 165 -7.21 -1.10 -12.74
N SER A 166 -7.35 -2.40 -12.95
CA SER A 166 -6.24 -3.35 -12.96
C SER A 166 -5.12 -2.93 -13.92
N PHE A 167 -3.86 -3.00 -13.46
CA PHE A 167 -2.64 -2.59 -14.17
C PHE A 167 -2.54 -1.11 -14.58
N PHE A 168 -3.49 -0.26 -14.18
CA PHE A 168 -3.46 1.15 -14.54
C PHE A 168 -2.46 1.92 -13.66
N PRO A 169 -1.52 2.71 -14.23
CA PRO A 169 -0.59 3.51 -13.44
C PRO A 169 -1.27 4.77 -12.91
N TYR A 170 -1.46 4.83 -11.59
CA TYR A 170 -2.02 6.01 -10.89
C TYR A 170 -0.96 7.03 -10.54
N PHE A 171 0.27 6.58 -10.25
CA PHE A 171 1.40 7.45 -9.97
C PHE A 171 2.70 6.80 -10.42
N GLN A 172 3.59 7.61 -10.96
CA GLN A 172 4.94 7.23 -11.34
C GLN A 172 5.88 8.37 -10.97
N SER A 173 6.69 8.19 -9.94
CA SER A 173 7.57 9.22 -9.40
C SER A 173 8.51 9.85 -10.44
N GLY A 174 8.96 9.07 -11.42
CA GLY A 174 9.81 9.55 -12.51
C GLY A 174 9.16 10.63 -13.39
N LEU A 175 7.82 10.64 -13.50
CA LEU A 175 7.07 11.66 -14.24
C LEU A 175 6.78 12.89 -13.37
N ASP A 176 6.76 12.71 -12.05
CA ASP A 176 6.47 13.73 -11.04
C ASP A 176 7.76 14.33 -10.46
N ALA A 177 8.77 14.52 -11.31
CA ALA A 177 10.12 14.73 -10.82
C ALA A 177 10.32 16.05 -10.06
N LEU A 178 9.52 17.09 -10.32
CA LEU A 178 9.59 18.32 -9.54
C LEU A 178 9.18 18.09 -8.08
N SER A 179 7.95 17.61 -7.86
CA SER A 179 7.44 17.38 -6.51
C SER A 179 8.14 16.20 -5.83
N TRP A 180 8.42 15.12 -6.56
CA TRP A 180 9.03 13.93 -6.00
C TRP A 180 10.52 14.07 -5.71
N ARG A 181 11.31 14.73 -6.56
CA ARG A 181 12.78 14.85 -6.36
C ARG A 181 13.23 16.17 -5.74
N GLN A 182 12.51 17.27 -5.98
CA GLN A 182 12.86 18.60 -5.47
C GLN A 182 12.02 19.02 -4.26
N GLU A 183 11.04 18.21 -3.85
CA GLU A 183 10.14 18.49 -2.73
C GLU A 183 9.25 19.73 -2.97
N VAL A 184 9.21 20.29 -4.18
CA VAL A 184 8.46 21.52 -4.49
C VAL A 184 7.18 21.15 -5.25
N PRO A 185 5.99 21.61 -4.81
CA PRO A 185 5.75 22.60 -3.75
C PRO A 185 5.50 21.99 -2.35
N GLU A 186 5.75 20.70 -2.17
CA GLU A 186 5.45 19.97 -0.94
C GLU A 186 6.12 20.56 0.32
N ILE A 187 7.30 21.15 0.19
CA ILE A 187 8.05 21.82 1.27
C ILE A 187 7.26 22.97 1.93
N PHE A 188 6.30 23.58 1.21
CA PHE A 188 5.50 24.69 1.72
C PHE A 188 4.30 24.25 2.57
N TYR A 189 4.00 22.95 2.66
CA TYR A 189 2.96 22.48 3.57
C TYR A 189 3.42 22.61 5.02
N PRO A 190 2.54 23.02 5.96
CA PRO A 190 2.90 23.11 7.38
C PRO A 190 3.47 21.82 7.97
N ALA A 191 2.99 20.67 7.48
CA ALA A 191 3.48 19.35 7.90
C ALA A 191 4.93 19.06 7.50
N SER A 192 5.48 19.77 6.51
CA SER A 192 6.90 19.68 6.12
C SER A 192 7.82 20.42 7.10
N LEU A 193 7.28 21.38 7.86
CA LEU A 193 8.05 22.25 8.76
C LEU A 193 7.81 21.95 10.24
N ILE A 194 6.70 21.32 10.58
CA ILE A 194 6.30 21.03 11.97
C ILE A 194 6.44 19.52 12.21
N PRO A 195 7.51 19.07 12.90
CA PRO A 195 7.67 17.67 13.29
C PRO A 195 6.47 17.18 14.11
N GLY A 196 6.03 15.95 13.87
CA GLY A 196 4.92 15.38 14.63
C GLY A 196 3.53 15.55 13.99
N LEU A 197 3.36 16.44 12.99
CA LEU A 197 2.03 16.76 12.46
C LEU A 197 1.45 15.64 11.56
N ARG A 198 2.28 15.04 10.71
CA ARG A 198 1.93 13.93 9.80
C ARG A 198 3.06 12.92 9.80
N GLU A 199 3.05 11.98 10.74
CA GLU A 199 4.18 11.08 11.00
C GLU A 199 3.77 9.61 10.89
N VAL A 200 4.58 8.83 10.19
CA VAL A 200 4.48 7.37 10.23
C VAL A 200 5.15 6.88 11.50
N GLY A 201 4.36 6.63 12.54
CA GLY A 201 4.84 6.22 13.85
C GLY A 201 4.38 7.18 14.95
N THR A 202 4.93 7.04 16.15
CA THR A 202 4.57 7.85 17.32
C THR A 202 5.68 8.83 17.66
N TRP A 203 5.56 10.06 17.16
CA TRP A 203 6.46 11.15 17.52
C TRP A 203 6.27 11.58 19.00
N PRO A 204 7.33 11.96 19.74
CA PRO A 204 8.75 11.98 19.32
C PRO A 204 9.49 10.65 19.56
N LEU A 205 8.84 9.68 20.21
CA LEU A 205 9.53 8.51 20.77
C LEU A 205 9.91 7.43 19.74
N GLN A 206 9.08 7.23 18.71
CA GLN A 206 9.29 6.23 17.67
C GLN A 206 8.62 6.69 16.38
N THR A 207 9.29 7.52 15.58
CA THR A 207 8.81 7.85 14.22
C THR A 207 9.70 7.18 13.18
N TRP A 208 9.08 6.73 12.09
CA TRP A 208 9.78 6.28 10.89
C TRP A 208 10.12 7.46 9.98
N GLY A 209 9.33 8.53 10.06
CA GLY A 209 9.52 9.80 9.36
C GLY A 209 8.19 10.48 8.99
N GLY A 210 8.30 11.75 8.58
CA GLY A 210 7.16 12.57 8.19
C GLY A 210 6.61 12.20 6.80
N VAL A 211 5.28 12.21 6.65
CA VAL A 211 4.61 12.05 5.34
C VAL A 211 4.94 13.25 4.44
N TYR A 212 5.04 14.45 5.00
CA TYR A 212 5.39 15.66 4.26
C TYR A 212 6.87 16.04 4.50
N PRO A 213 7.56 16.59 3.49
CA PRO A 213 7.11 16.71 2.10
C PRO A 213 6.94 15.33 1.45
N ARG A 214 5.97 15.18 0.53
CA ARG A 214 5.71 13.90 -0.14
C ARG A 214 6.70 13.68 -1.29
N THR A 215 7.93 13.35 -0.92
CA THR A 215 9.09 13.17 -1.80
C THR A 215 9.65 11.75 -1.76
N GLY A 216 10.54 11.43 -2.72
CA GLY A 216 11.43 10.28 -2.72
C GLY A 216 12.47 10.28 -1.59
N TRP A 217 12.81 11.43 -1.02
CA TRP A 217 13.84 11.56 0.02
C TRP A 217 13.34 11.21 1.42
N THR A 218 14.06 10.35 2.13
CA THR A 218 13.73 9.93 3.49
C THR A 218 14.97 9.87 4.37
N THR A 219 14.89 10.45 5.57
CA THR A 219 15.94 10.37 6.59
C THR A 219 15.64 9.22 7.54
N GLN A 220 16.01 8.01 7.13
CA GLN A 220 15.73 6.79 7.89
C GLN A 220 16.83 5.74 7.69
N PRO A 221 17.57 5.35 8.75
CA PRO A 221 18.64 4.36 8.65
C PRO A 221 18.15 2.96 8.22
N GLU A 222 16.94 2.56 8.61
CA GLU A 222 16.36 1.28 8.22
C GLU A 222 15.69 1.38 6.84
N GLU A 223 16.33 0.80 5.83
CA GLU A 223 15.83 0.81 4.46
C GLU A 223 14.37 0.39 4.29
N PRO A 224 13.87 -0.68 4.93
CA PRO A 224 12.48 -1.08 4.77
C PRO A 224 11.51 -0.02 5.29
N LYS A 225 11.87 0.70 6.37
CA LYS A 225 11.02 1.76 6.94
C LYS A 225 10.99 2.99 6.04
N ALA A 226 12.14 3.36 5.48
CA ALA A 226 12.23 4.39 4.45
C ALA A 226 11.33 4.03 3.26
N ALA A 227 11.45 2.81 2.75
CA ALA A 227 10.67 2.32 1.62
C ALA A 227 9.15 2.32 1.92
N ALA A 228 8.75 1.87 3.11
CA ALA A 228 7.36 1.93 3.56
C ALA A 228 6.84 3.38 3.68
N LEU A 229 7.68 4.34 4.09
CA LEU A 229 7.33 5.75 4.14
C LEU A 229 7.10 6.32 2.72
N ASN A 230 7.97 6.00 1.75
CA ASN A 230 7.76 6.38 0.35
C ASN A 230 6.46 5.79 -0.21
N ALA A 231 6.16 4.52 0.09
CA ALA A 231 4.90 3.89 -0.29
C ALA A 231 3.68 4.59 0.34
N GLN A 232 3.78 4.96 1.62
CA GLN A 232 2.73 5.74 2.31
C GLN A 232 2.49 7.09 1.64
N ARG A 233 3.56 7.82 1.26
CA ARG A 233 3.48 9.11 0.59
C ARG A 233 2.78 9.00 -0.75
N ALA A 234 3.19 8.04 -1.58
CA ALA A 234 2.56 7.80 -2.87
C ALA A 234 1.09 7.38 -2.73
N GLY A 235 0.76 6.55 -1.72
CA GLY A 235 -0.61 6.22 -1.35
C GLY A 235 -1.44 7.43 -0.91
N ASP A 236 -0.87 8.34 -0.11
CA ASP A 236 -1.53 9.60 0.30
C ASP A 236 -1.80 10.52 -0.90
N ILE A 237 -0.89 10.59 -1.88
CA ILE A 237 -1.07 11.36 -3.13
C ILE A 237 -2.27 10.81 -3.92
N VAL A 238 -2.23 9.53 -4.29
CA VAL A 238 -3.23 8.97 -5.23
C VAL A 238 -4.62 8.84 -4.63
N THR A 239 -4.74 8.77 -3.30
CA THR A 239 -6.04 8.67 -2.62
C THR A 239 -6.69 10.03 -2.33
N ARG A 240 -6.05 11.13 -2.76
CA ARG A 240 -6.57 12.50 -2.69
C ARG A 240 -6.80 13.05 -4.09
N THR A 241 -7.59 14.11 -4.19
CA THR A 241 -7.77 14.87 -5.42
C THR A 241 -7.06 16.23 -5.32
N GLY A 242 -6.72 16.83 -6.46
CA GLY A 242 -6.16 18.19 -6.51
C GLY A 242 -4.79 18.38 -5.87
N GLN A 243 -4.01 17.31 -5.66
CA GLN A 243 -2.64 17.40 -5.17
C GLN A 243 -1.69 17.99 -6.23
N PRO A 244 -0.65 18.75 -5.86
CA PRO A 244 0.31 19.36 -6.79
C PRO A 244 1.36 18.34 -7.25
N HIS A 245 0.89 17.25 -7.85
CA HIS A 245 1.70 16.15 -8.37
C HIS A 245 1.21 15.76 -9.78
N VAL A 246 2.06 15.06 -10.54
CA VAL A 246 1.67 14.40 -11.80
C VAL A 246 1.15 12.99 -11.48
N TYR A 247 -0.17 12.85 -11.36
CA TYR A 247 -0.83 11.60 -10.98
C TYR A 247 -2.28 11.56 -11.48
N VAL A 248 -2.89 10.39 -11.40
CA VAL A 248 -4.33 10.19 -11.55
C VAL A 248 -4.91 9.86 -10.17
N PRO A 249 -5.91 10.59 -9.67
CA PRO A 249 -6.52 10.26 -8.39
C PRO A 249 -7.32 8.96 -8.50
N VAL A 250 -7.29 8.15 -7.44
CA VAL A 250 -8.15 6.97 -7.30
C VAL A 250 -9.57 7.46 -7.05
N THR A 251 -10.28 7.62 -8.14
CA THR A 251 -11.72 7.94 -8.15
C THR A 251 -12.40 6.91 -9.02
N GLY A 252 -13.44 6.27 -8.52
CA GLY A 252 -14.20 5.27 -9.28
C GLY A 252 -15.68 5.60 -9.32
N SER A 253 -16.33 5.13 -10.38
CA SER A 253 -17.77 5.23 -10.54
C SER A 253 -18.48 4.09 -9.81
N SER A 254 -19.61 4.40 -9.18
CA SER A 254 -20.53 3.38 -8.68
C SER A 254 -21.18 2.70 -9.88
N GLY A 255 -20.74 1.49 -10.21
CA GLY A 255 -21.32 0.66 -11.28
C GLY A 255 -22.76 0.21 -10.99
N SER A 256 -23.04 -1.09 -11.10
CA SER A 256 -24.38 -1.66 -10.84
C SER A 256 -24.78 -1.72 -9.36
N MET A 257 -23.96 -1.18 -8.45
CA MET A 257 -24.12 -1.24 -7.00
C MET A 257 -24.02 0.16 -6.39
N LYS A 258 -24.64 0.35 -5.22
CA LYS A 258 -24.35 1.54 -4.40
C LYS A 258 -23.08 1.26 -3.59
N VAL A 259 -22.06 2.09 -3.80
CA VAL A 259 -20.76 1.97 -3.13
C VAL A 259 -20.47 3.25 -2.36
N TRP A 260 -19.90 3.10 -1.18
CA TRP A 260 -19.29 4.15 -0.40
C TRP A 260 -17.78 3.88 -0.40
N PRO A 261 -17.01 4.63 -1.19
CA PRO A 261 -15.57 4.45 -1.25
C PRO A 261 -14.89 4.97 0.02
N PRO A 262 -13.66 4.50 0.31
CA PRO A 262 -12.86 5.04 1.40
C PRO A 262 -12.45 6.48 1.13
N GLY A 263 -12.34 7.26 2.20
CA GLY A 263 -11.73 8.60 2.15
C GLY A 263 -10.20 8.54 1.96
N PRO A 264 -9.51 9.68 2.00
CA PRO A 264 -8.05 9.73 1.84
C PRO A 264 -7.29 8.79 2.77
N LEU A 265 -6.19 8.21 2.28
CA LEU A 265 -5.29 7.42 3.12
C LEU A 265 -4.68 8.31 4.22
N MET A 266 -4.68 7.80 5.44
CA MET A 266 -4.06 8.41 6.60
C MET A 266 -3.10 7.41 7.24
N GLU A 267 -1.90 7.86 7.60
CA GLU A 267 -0.92 7.08 8.31
C GLU A 267 -1.47 6.60 9.66
N LYS A 268 -1.09 5.39 10.08
CA LYS A 268 -1.51 4.73 11.33
C LYS A 268 -3.02 4.49 11.48
N ASP A 269 -3.84 4.93 10.55
CA ASP A 269 -5.29 4.77 10.60
C ASP A 269 -5.76 3.63 9.70
N ARG A 270 -6.02 2.48 10.33
CA ARG A 270 -6.53 1.27 9.66
C ARG A 270 -7.86 1.54 8.95
N THR A 271 -8.67 2.50 9.39
CA THR A 271 -9.98 2.82 8.81
C THR A 271 -9.88 3.50 7.44
N THR A 272 -8.68 3.94 7.06
CA THR A 272 -8.42 4.51 5.73
C THR A 272 -7.64 3.56 4.83
N GLY A 273 -6.89 2.63 5.40
CA GLY A 273 -6.20 1.59 4.63
C GLY A 273 -5.19 0.81 5.47
N THR A 274 -4.77 -0.33 4.93
CA THR A 274 -3.74 -1.19 5.52
C THR A 274 -2.82 -1.73 4.44
N TRP A 275 -1.61 -2.07 4.82
CA TRP A 275 -0.56 -2.53 3.92
C TRP A 275 -0.27 -4.01 4.14
N GLN A 276 0.01 -4.70 3.04
CA GLN A 276 0.52 -6.08 3.01
C GLN A 276 1.86 -6.06 2.28
N MET A 277 2.94 -6.49 2.93
CA MET A 277 4.21 -6.64 2.22
C MET A 277 4.15 -7.83 1.25
N LEU A 278 4.63 -7.61 0.03
CA LEU A 278 4.76 -8.61 -1.03
C LEU A 278 6.23 -8.99 -1.24
N LEU A 279 7.11 -7.99 -1.24
CA LEU A 279 8.55 -8.10 -1.43
C LEU A 279 9.27 -7.25 -0.36
N PRO A 280 10.39 -7.72 0.20
CA PRO A 280 11.08 -9.01 -0.06
C PRO A 280 10.50 -10.20 0.71
N LYS A 281 9.75 -9.94 1.78
CA LYS A 281 9.18 -10.96 2.66
C LYS A 281 7.65 -10.88 2.62
N PRO A 282 6.96 -11.78 1.91
CA PRO A 282 5.52 -11.73 1.79
C PRO A 282 4.84 -11.93 3.14
N GLU A 283 3.88 -11.06 3.46
CA GLU A 283 3.08 -11.12 4.67
C GLU A 283 1.68 -11.66 4.35
N SER A 284 1.19 -12.53 5.24
CA SER A 284 -0.17 -13.08 5.19
C SER A 284 -1.17 -12.26 6.02
N THR A 285 -0.76 -11.08 6.51
CA THR A 285 -1.57 -10.19 7.35
C THR A 285 -1.40 -8.75 6.93
N CYS A 286 -2.40 -7.90 7.20
CA CYS A 286 -2.37 -6.49 6.84
C CYS A 286 -2.35 -5.58 8.06
N ASN A 287 -1.46 -4.58 8.04
CA ASN A 287 -1.29 -3.62 9.13
C ASN A 287 -0.96 -2.22 8.58
N VAL A 288 -1.09 -1.22 9.43
CA VAL A 288 -0.59 0.13 9.12
C VAL A 288 0.92 0.20 9.36
N PHE A 289 1.60 1.07 8.62
CA PHE A 289 2.99 1.43 8.91
C PHE A 289 3.10 2.26 10.19
N GLY A 290 4.31 2.34 10.76
CA GLY A 290 4.56 3.07 12.02
C GLY A 290 4.25 2.27 13.27
N THR A 291 4.37 0.94 13.21
CA THR A 291 4.22 0.09 14.40
C THR A 291 5.40 0.32 15.35
N ASN A 292 5.13 0.44 16.65
CA ASN A 292 6.18 0.58 17.66
C ASN A 292 6.95 -0.73 17.81
N ASP A 293 8.24 -0.68 17.47
CA ASP A 293 9.17 -1.79 17.46
C ASP A 293 10.37 -1.58 18.39
N LEU A 294 10.33 -0.59 19.30
CA LEU A 294 11.44 -0.29 20.23
C LEU A 294 11.80 -1.47 21.15
N ALA A 295 10.82 -2.30 21.50
CA ALA A 295 11.02 -3.50 22.31
C ALA A 295 11.36 -4.75 21.48
N SER A 296 11.43 -4.64 20.15
CA SER A 296 11.79 -5.74 19.26
C SER A 296 13.30 -5.87 19.15
N LEU A 297 13.83 -7.07 19.33
CA LEU A 297 15.27 -7.36 19.20
C LEU A 297 15.82 -7.05 17.80
N THR A 298 15.00 -7.23 16.77
CA THR A 298 15.39 -7.05 15.35
C THR A 298 14.72 -5.86 14.69
N GLY A 299 13.91 -5.09 15.42
CA GLY A 299 13.06 -4.04 14.86
C GLY A 299 12.03 -4.57 13.84
N TRP A 300 11.32 -3.66 13.17
CA TRP A 300 10.41 -3.95 12.08
C TRP A 300 11.17 -4.27 10.79
N GLY A 301 12.32 -3.64 10.53
CA GLY A 301 13.16 -3.92 9.36
C GLY A 301 13.82 -5.31 9.37
N GLY A 302 13.90 -5.97 10.53
CA GLY A 302 14.54 -7.28 10.70
C GLY A 302 14.00 -8.35 9.74
N GLY A 303 14.87 -8.83 8.85
CA GLY A 303 14.51 -9.84 7.85
C GLY A 303 13.59 -9.34 6.73
N ARG A 304 13.41 -8.02 6.61
CA ARG A 304 12.68 -7.35 5.52
C ARG A 304 13.61 -6.51 4.64
N VAL A 305 14.92 -6.60 4.81
CA VAL A 305 15.89 -5.89 3.96
C VAL A 305 16.05 -6.65 2.66
N ASP A 306 15.76 -5.99 1.54
CA ASP A 306 16.07 -6.50 0.21
C ASP A 306 17.49 -6.03 -0.21
N PRO A 307 18.37 -6.91 -0.70
CA PRO A 307 19.73 -6.53 -1.11
C PRO A 307 19.80 -5.52 -2.26
N GLU A 308 18.80 -5.52 -3.14
CA GLU A 308 18.69 -4.59 -4.28
C GLU A 308 17.93 -3.31 -3.91
N GLY A 309 17.36 -3.28 -2.69
CA GLY A 309 16.58 -2.17 -2.16
C GLY A 309 15.17 -2.07 -2.75
N ASP A 310 14.66 -3.20 -3.21
CA ASP A 310 13.38 -3.31 -3.88
C ASP A 310 12.26 -3.82 -2.97
N TYR A 311 11.15 -3.11 -2.97
CA TYR A 311 10.02 -3.40 -2.10
C TYR A 311 8.69 -3.24 -2.85
N ALA A 312 7.71 -4.03 -2.46
CA ALA A 312 6.36 -3.94 -2.98
C ALA A 312 5.33 -4.27 -1.91
N TRP A 313 4.21 -3.54 -1.92
CA TRP A 313 3.08 -3.74 -1.00
C TRP A 313 1.75 -3.69 -1.73
N ASN A 314 0.77 -4.44 -1.24
CA ASN A 314 -0.63 -4.14 -1.52
C ASN A 314 -1.15 -3.07 -0.56
N LEU A 315 -1.89 -2.10 -1.09
CA LEU A 315 -2.72 -1.20 -0.31
C LEU A 315 -4.16 -1.72 -0.29
N TRP A 316 -4.56 -2.20 0.87
CA TRP A 316 -5.91 -2.67 1.16
C TRP A 316 -6.78 -1.53 1.68
N ARG A 317 -7.95 -1.32 1.07
CA ARG A 317 -8.78 -0.12 1.26
C ARG A 317 -10.21 -0.50 1.63
N PRO A 318 -10.83 0.12 2.66
CA PRO A 318 -12.13 -0.30 3.15
C PRO A 318 -13.29 0.27 2.32
N TYR A 319 -14.10 -0.62 1.77
CA TYR A 319 -15.32 -0.28 1.04
C TYR A 319 -16.56 -0.69 1.81
N LYS A 320 -17.65 0.05 1.56
CA LYS A 320 -19.01 -0.39 1.89
C LYS A 320 -19.84 -0.43 0.63
N CYS A 321 -20.72 -1.41 0.48
CA CYS A 321 -21.61 -1.46 -0.68
C CYS A 321 -22.89 -2.27 -0.45
N CYS A 322 -23.85 -2.04 -1.34
CA CYS A 322 -25.11 -2.74 -1.43
C CYS A 322 -25.43 -3.11 -2.88
N GLN A 323 -25.94 -4.32 -3.08
CA GLN A 323 -26.50 -4.71 -4.37
C GLN A 323 -27.74 -3.84 -4.66
N ARG A 324 -27.82 -3.30 -5.87
CA ARG A 324 -28.99 -2.54 -6.31
C ARG A 324 -30.21 -3.47 -6.46
N ARG A 325 -31.30 -3.16 -5.75
CA ARG A 325 -32.57 -3.91 -5.79
C ARG A 325 -33.77 -3.08 -6.24
N GLY A 326 -33.55 -1.86 -6.71
CA GLY A 326 -34.59 -0.95 -7.21
C GLY A 326 -34.01 0.12 -8.13
N GLN A 327 -34.88 0.96 -8.69
CA GLN A 327 -34.44 2.08 -9.52
C GLN A 327 -33.87 3.22 -8.68
N TRP A 328 -34.43 3.46 -7.49
CA TRP A 328 -34.00 4.56 -6.61
C TRP A 328 -33.49 4.04 -5.28
N PHE A 329 -32.35 4.58 -4.83
CA PHE A 329 -31.85 4.38 -3.47
C PHE A 329 -32.61 5.31 -2.52
N LEU A 330 -33.13 4.76 -1.42
CA LEU A 330 -33.84 5.54 -0.41
C LEU A 330 -32.89 5.93 0.71
N PHE A 331 -32.41 4.95 1.47
CA PHE A 331 -31.49 5.13 2.59
C PHE A 331 -30.79 3.81 2.96
N SER A 332 -29.81 3.89 3.85
CA SER A 332 -29.16 2.71 4.45
C SER A 332 -29.11 2.84 5.96
N ILE A 333 -29.19 1.72 6.66
CA ILE A 333 -28.94 1.61 8.09
C ILE A 333 -27.70 0.76 8.32
N ASP A 334 -26.88 1.16 9.29
CA ASP A 334 -25.71 0.41 9.74
C ASP A 334 -26.00 -0.08 11.17
N TRP A 335 -25.96 -1.40 11.40
CA TRP A 335 -26.10 -1.98 12.74
C TRP A 335 -24.74 -2.19 13.43
N MET A 336 -23.64 -2.00 12.70
CA MET A 336 -22.28 -1.99 13.22
C MET A 336 -21.48 -0.85 12.59
N SER A 337 -20.54 -0.26 13.34
CA SER A 337 -19.56 0.66 12.79
C SER A 337 -18.61 -0.07 11.85
N TYR A 338 -18.38 0.50 10.68
CA TYR A 338 -17.39 0.00 9.73
C TYR A 338 -16.68 1.17 9.03
N PRO A 339 -15.33 1.14 8.95
CA PRO A 339 -14.43 0.06 9.39
C PRO A 339 -14.36 -0.13 10.93
N PRO A 340 -14.02 -1.34 11.42
CA PRO A 340 -13.98 -1.66 12.85
C PRO A 340 -12.73 -1.14 13.57
#